data_AF-A0A3B6PW60-F1
#
_entry.id   AF-A0A3B6PW60-F1
#
_cell.length_a   1.000
_cell.length_b   1.000
_cell.length_c   1.000
_cell.angle_alpha   90.00
_cell.angle_beta   90.00
_cell.angle_gamma   90.00
#
_symmetry.space_group_name_H-M   'P 1'
#
loop_
_entity.id
_entity.type
_entity.pdbx_description
1 polymer ?
#
loop_
_entity_poly.entity_id
_entity_poly.type
_entity_poly.pdbx_seq_one_letter_code
_entity_poly.pdbx_strand_id
1 'polypeptide(L)'
;MVQRRRVLPVVVDHGDCGYLLFRINVNRLFSSSQSQETKMRRLPAPVTRFATMPDRPERIDFALAGGGATLVGVSNQHRTVLHDAASGVTSEGPEMAHLKAGGTFVVPLGRRRLCAVKRRHYDYPASPDEPTEPLGETLVGGLAAGAWRALPDPPPDLIRSRRGNPSCLVTACYLAAGKRLWVSARDRGTYSVDTTARAADGWRKEGDWQLPFQCRGLLAPDLAPGLCFGLCPRTTRLCACDVRRSPPPVRYAWDDTRPCWPTSLSQENIATVARLPDSSLAYLGDGEFCIAWTIAISEDNSTISQRALWLMGVKIVKNSPSAPLRMLHHKSCIYELPGRALMAYALHAD
;
A
#
# COMPACT_ATOMS: atom_id res chain seq x y z
N MET A 1 22.49 19.25 16.20
CA MET A 1 21.18 18.78 15.69
C MET A 1 21.16 17.26 15.74
N VAL A 2 20.35 16.65 16.61
CA VAL A 2 20.22 15.19 16.68
C VAL A 2 19.46 14.73 15.43
N GLN A 3 20.11 13.97 14.56
CA GLN A 3 19.49 13.45 13.34
C GLN A 3 18.39 12.44 13.74
N ARG A 4 17.12 12.83 13.64
CA ARG A 4 15.98 11.97 13.95
C ARG A 4 16.10 10.68 13.12
N ARG A 5 16.06 9.52 13.78
CA ARG A 5 16.19 8.21 13.12
C ARG A 5 14.89 7.90 12.37
N ARG A 6 14.91 8.00 11.04
CA ARG A 6 13.78 7.59 10.19
C ARG A 6 13.80 6.08 10.04
N VAL A 7 12.80 5.42 10.58
CA VAL A 7 12.66 3.97 10.51
C VAL A 7 11.39 3.65 9.73
N LEU A 8 11.53 2.91 8.64
CA LEU A 8 10.44 2.44 7.80
C LEU A 8 10.10 0.99 8.16
N PRO A 9 8.87 0.72 8.63
CA PRO A 9 8.39 -0.66 8.78
C PRO A 9 8.14 -1.27 7.40
N VAL A 10 8.68 -2.47 7.18
CA VAL A 10 8.50 -3.23 5.93
C VAL A 10 8.03 -4.63 6.29
N VAL A 11 6.94 -5.07 5.69
CA VAL A 11 6.47 -6.45 5.83
C VAL A 11 6.85 -7.23 4.58
N VAL A 12 7.46 -8.39 4.77
CA VAL A 12 7.83 -9.33 3.71
C VAL A 12 6.95 -10.56 3.83
N ASP A 13 6.25 -10.89 2.76
CA ASP A 13 5.57 -12.17 2.58
C ASP A 13 6.63 -13.24 2.26
N HIS A 14 6.85 -14.18 3.17
CA HIS A 14 7.83 -15.25 3.02
C HIS A 14 7.22 -16.52 2.38
N GLY A 15 5.92 -16.53 2.06
CA GLY A 15 5.21 -17.74 1.63
C GLY A 15 5.10 -18.76 2.77
N ASP A 16 6.12 -19.59 2.97
CA ASP A 16 6.08 -20.72 3.91
C ASP A 16 6.13 -20.32 5.39
N CYS A 17 6.82 -19.22 5.68
CA CYS A 17 6.99 -18.75 7.05
C CYS A 17 5.93 -17.70 7.44
N GLY A 18 4.94 -17.44 6.59
CA GLY A 18 4.02 -16.33 6.76
C GLY A 18 4.72 -14.98 6.54
N TYR A 19 4.42 -13.98 7.37
CA TYR A 19 4.87 -12.61 7.17
C TYR A 19 5.96 -12.20 8.17
N LEU A 20 7.01 -11.54 7.69
CA LEU A 20 8.13 -11.05 8.50
C LEU A 20 8.11 -9.52 8.55
N LEU A 21 8.19 -8.94 9.75
CA LEU A 21 8.29 -7.49 9.95
C LEU A 21 9.75 -7.07 10.08
N PHE A 22 10.18 -6.10 9.28
CA PHE A 22 11.49 -5.48 9.34
C PHE A 22 11.38 -3.98 9.68
N ARG A 23 12.41 -3.46 10.34
CA ARG A 23 12.56 -2.02 10.62
C ARG A 23 13.81 -1.49 9.94
N ILE A 24 13.62 -0.82 8.80
CA ILE A 24 14.72 -0.35 7.96
C ILE A 24 15.03 1.12 8.29
N ASN A 25 16.30 1.43 8.58
CA ASN A 25 16.74 2.82 8.74
C ASN A 25 16.92 3.46 7.36
N VAL A 26 16.09 4.46 7.05
CA VAL A 26 16.07 5.14 5.75
C VAL A 26 16.75 6.50 5.75
N ASN A 27 17.42 6.91 6.83
CA ASN A 27 18.11 8.20 6.89
C ASN A 27 19.08 8.46 5.73
N ARG A 28 19.75 7.40 5.26
CA ARG A 28 20.71 7.48 4.14
C ARG A 28 20.04 7.84 2.81
N LEU A 29 18.75 7.56 2.66
CA LEU A 29 18.00 7.90 1.44
C LEU A 29 17.70 9.41 1.35
N PHE A 30 17.84 10.15 2.45
CA PHE A 30 17.55 11.58 2.52
C PHE A 30 18.77 12.43 2.94
N SER A 31 19.97 11.85 2.95
CA SER A 31 21.20 12.60 3.21
C SER A 31 21.60 13.42 1.97
N SER A 32 22.35 14.51 2.15
CA SER A 32 22.91 15.30 1.05
C SER A 32 24.21 14.75 0.46
N SER A 33 24.78 13.70 1.06
CA SER A 33 26.06 13.10 0.61
C SER A 33 25.96 12.56 -0.81
N GLN A 34 27.06 12.51 -1.57
CA GLN A 34 27.05 11.91 -2.91
C GLN A 34 26.53 10.46 -2.87
N SER A 35 25.75 10.10 -3.88
CA SER A 35 25.19 8.76 -4.05
C SER A 35 26.31 7.81 -4.47
N GLN A 36 26.71 6.89 -3.59
CA GLN A 36 27.51 5.74 -3.99
C GLN A 36 26.68 4.79 -4.84
N GLU A 37 27.36 3.99 -5.66
CA GLU A 37 26.73 2.93 -6.44
C GLU A 37 25.87 2.03 -5.54
N THR A 38 24.67 1.67 -6.02
CA THR A 38 23.68 0.95 -5.22
C THR A 38 24.05 -0.52 -5.15
N LYS A 39 24.95 -0.90 -4.23
CA LYS A 39 25.21 -2.30 -3.90
C LYS A 39 24.02 -2.92 -3.16
N MET A 40 23.70 -4.16 -3.51
CA MET A 40 22.69 -4.95 -2.81
C MET A 40 23.13 -5.22 -1.37
N ARG A 41 22.20 -5.11 -0.42
CA ARG A 41 22.44 -5.26 1.02
C ARG A 41 21.58 -6.37 1.59
N ARG A 42 21.97 -6.92 2.73
CA ARG A 42 21.07 -7.79 3.50
C ARG A 42 20.06 -6.96 4.29
N LEU A 43 18.84 -7.47 4.41
CA LEU A 43 17.86 -6.94 5.37
C LEU A 43 18.41 -7.03 6.80
N PRO A 44 18.00 -6.12 7.70
CA PRO A 44 18.25 -6.31 9.14
C PRO A 44 17.53 -7.57 9.64
N ALA A 45 17.80 -7.98 10.89
CA ALA A 45 17.04 -9.05 11.51
C ALA A 45 15.53 -8.69 11.57
N PRO A 46 14.63 -9.66 11.33
CA PRO A 46 13.20 -9.44 11.48
C PRO A 46 12.87 -9.13 12.95
N VAL A 47 11.97 -8.18 13.16
CA VAL A 47 11.47 -7.77 14.47
C VAL A 47 10.49 -8.80 15.02
N THR A 48 9.61 -9.30 14.16
CA THR A 48 8.63 -10.32 14.51
C THR A 48 8.17 -11.09 13.27
N ARG A 49 7.49 -12.20 13.51
CA ARG A 49 6.90 -13.07 12.50
C ARG A 49 5.41 -13.23 12.80
N PHE A 50 4.59 -13.10 11.76
CA PHE A 50 3.16 -13.41 11.79
C PHE A 50 2.94 -14.72 11.06
N ALA A 51 2.65 -15.78 11.81
CA ALA A 51 2.35 -17.08 11.26
C ALA A 51 1.02 -17.04 10.50
N THR A 52 1.02 -17.65 9.32
CA THR A 52 -0.19 -17.96 8.56
C THR A 52 -0.81 -19.26 9.04
N MET A 53 -2.10 -19.45 8.74
CA MET A 53 -2.83 -20.68 9.02
C MET A 53 -2.25 -21.85 8.19
N PRO A 54 -1.98 -23.02 8.79
CA PRO A 54 -1.35 -24.15 8.10
C PRO A 54 -2.26 -24.86 7.09
N ASP A 55 -3.57 -24.95 7.38
CA ASP A 55 -4.50 -25.79 6.61
C ASP A 55 -5.26 -25.03 5.52
N ARG A 56 -5.04 -23.71 5.40
CA ARG A 56 -5.78 -22.85 4.47
C ARG A 56 -4.89 -21.74 3.93
N PRO A 57 -4.97 -21.43 2.62
CA PRO A 57 -4.32 -20.25 2.07
C PRO A 57 -4.77 -18.98 2.81
N GLU A 58 -3.83 -18.36 3.51
CA GLU A 58 -4.06 -17.14 4.27
C GLU A 58 -3.19 -16.01 3.72
N ARG A 59 -3.84 -14.90 3.39
CA ARG A 59 -3.20 -13.64 3.06
C ARG A 59 -3.49 -12.65 4.18
N ILE A 60 -2.45 -12.04 4.71
CA ILE A 60 -2.57 -10.98 5.73
C ILE A 60 -2.11 -9.66 5.10
N ASP A 61 -3.00 -8.69 5.03
CA ASP A 61 -2.70 -7.34 4.59
C ASP A 61 -2.49 -6.44 5.81
N PHE A 62 -1.53 -5.52 5.74
CA PHE A 62 -1.05 -4.77 6.91
C PHE A 62 -1.19 -3.27 6.75
N ALA A 63 -1.48 -2.58 7.85
CA ALA A 63 -1.39 -1.13 7.95
C ALA A 63 -0.94 -0.68 9.34
N LEU A 64 -0.39 0.53 9.43
CA LEU A 64 -0.08 1.16 10.72
C LEU A 64 -1.28 1.98 11.20
N ALA A 65 -1.69 1.75 12.44
CA ALA A 65 -2.76 2.47 13.12
C ALA A 65 -2.22 3.19 14.38
N GLY A 66 -3.07 3.97 15.04
CA GLY A 66 -2.69 4.64 16.29
C GLY A 66 -1.59 5.69 16.12
N GLY A 67 -1.46 6.31 14.94
CA GLY A 67 -0.34 7.22 14.64
C GLY A 67 1.00 6.50 14.50
N GLY A 68 0.99 5.22 14.11
CA GLY A 68 2.20 4.42 13.89
C GLY A 68 2.63 3.57 15.08
N ALA A 69 1.87 3.59 16.18
CA ALA A 69 2.17 2.82 17.38
C ALA A 69 1.83 1.33 17.24
N THR A 70 0.81 1.00 16.44
CA THR A 70 0.32 -0.37 16.31
C THR A 70 0.29 -0.78 14.85
N LEU A 71 0.96 -1.88 14.53
CA LEU A 71 0.80 -2.58 13.26
C LEU A 71 -0.43 -3.48 13.36
N VAL A 72 -1.33 -3.37 12.38
CA VAL A 72 -2.53 -4.19 12.29
C VAL A 72 -2.48 -5.00 11.01
N GLY A 73 -2.53 -6.33 11.16
CA GLY A 73 -2.68 -7.29 10.09
C GLY A 73 -4.13 -7.78 10.03
N VAL A 74 -4.74 -7.75 8.85
CA VAL A 74 -6.09 -8.27 8.62
C VAL A 74 -5.99 -9.40 7.60
N SER A 75 -6.41 -10.57 8.04
CA SER A 75 -6.42 -11.80 7.26
C SER A 75 -7.65 -11.89 6.38
N ASN A 76 -7.52 -12.52 5.20
CA ASN A 76 -8.69 -12.94 4.42
C ASN A 76 -9.56 -14.01 5.11
N GLN A 77 -9.07 -14.63 6.20
CA GLN A 77 -9.71 -15.67 7.00
C GLN A 77 -10.26 -15.13 8.34
N HIS A 78 -10.93 -13.96 8.34
CA HIS A 78 -11.51 -13.26 9.51
C HIS A 78 -10.53 -12.70 10.55
N ARG A 79 -9.38 -13.34 10.72
CA ARG A 79 -8.41 -13.04 11.78
C ARG A 79 -7.86 -11.62 11.68
N THR A 80 -7.78 -10.94 12.83
CA THR A 80 -7.02 -9.69 12.98
C THR A 80 -5.87 -9.92 13.95
N VAL A 81 -4.68 -9.43 13.60
CA VAL A 81 -3.48 -9.49 14.45
C VAL A 81 -2.99 -8.08 14.72
N LEU A 82 -2.70 -7.80 15.98
CA LEU A 82 -2.18 -6.52 16.45
C LEU A 82 -0.75 -6.71 16.90
N HIS A 83 0.13 -5.77 16.55
CA HIS A 83 1.51 -5.75 17.03
C HIS A 83 1.86 -4.34 17.53
N ASP A 84 2.15 -4.25 18.82
CA ASP A 84 2.52 -2.99 19.45
C ASP A 84 4.02 -2.71 19.23
N ALA A 85 4.34 -1.59 18.58
CA ALA A 85 5.71 -1.29 18.17
C ALA A 85 6.64 -0.92 19.34
N ALA A 86 6.07 -0.55 20.50
CA ALA A 86 6.84 -0.13 21.67
C ALA A 86 7.23 -1.32 22.55
N SER A 87 6.26 -2.17 22.89
CA SER A 87 6.44 -3.38 23.69
C SER A 87 6.92 -4.59 22.87
N GLY A 88 6.70 -4.57 21.54
CA GLY A 88 6.99 -5.70 20.66
C GLY A 88 6.00 -6.86 20.81
N VAL A 89 4.95 -6.70 21.61
CA VAL A 89 3.95 -7.74 21.86
C VAL A 89 3.00 -7.85 20.67
N THR A 90 2.74 -9.09 20.26
CA THR A 90 1.71 -9.44 19.28
C THR A 90 0.52 -10.03 20.01
N SER A 91 -0.69 -9.57 19.69
CA SER A 91 -1.94 -10.08 20.25
C SER A 91 -2.99 -10.29 19.17
N GLU A 92 -4.03 -11.02 19.51
CA GLU A 92 -5.22 -11.14 18.66
C GLU A 92 -6.05 -9.85 18.74
N GLY A 93 -6.67 -9.51 17.62
CA GLY A 93 -7.66 -8.44 17.52
C GLY A 93 -9.05 -9.01 17.22
N PRO A 94 -10.06 -8.15 17.10
CA PRO A 94 -11.42 -8.59 16.78
C PRO A 94 -11.50 -9.22 15.39
N GLU A 95 -12.29 -10.27 15.26
CA GLU A 95 -12.49 -10.97 13.98
C GLU A 95 -13.45 -10.22 13.07
N MET A 96 -13.15 -10.20 11.77
CA MET A 96 -14.10 -9.71 10.76
C MET A 96 -15.30 -10.65 10.68
N ALA A 97 -16.47 -10.10 10.39
CA ALA A 97 -17.68 -10.90 10.27
C ALA A 97 -17.71 -11.74 8.99
N HIS A 98 -17.01 -11.30 7.93
CA HIS A 98 -17.02 -11.96 6.63
C HIS A 98 -15.62 -12.28 6.14
N LEU A 99 -15.52 -13.38 5.38
CA LEU A 99 -14.32 -13.69 4.60
C LEU A 99 -14.08 -12.59 3.57
N LYS A 100 -12.82 -12.46 3.14
CA LYS A 100 -12.42 -11.51 2.09
C LYS A 100 -11.53 -12.23 1.09
N ALA A 101 -12.14 -13.10 0.28
CA ALA A 101 -11.42 -13.81 -0.78
C ALA A 101 -10.61 -12.82 -1.66
N GLY A 102 -9.33 -13.13 -1.88
CA GLY A 102 -8.37 -12.27 -2.59
C GLY A 102 -7.59 -11.27 -1.72
N GLY A 103 -7.98 -11.09 -0.44
CA GLY A 103 -7.33 -10.17 0.50
C GLY A 103 -8.07 -8.86 0.70
N THR A 104 -7.43 -7.93 1.41
CA THR A 104 -8.01 -6.63 1.75
C THR A 104 -7.02 -5.48 1.58
N PHE A 105 -7.52 -4.29 1.25
CA PHE A 105 -6.83 -3.07 1.58
C PHE A 105 -7.18 -2.70 3.02
N VAL A 106 -6.18 -2.73 3.91
CA VAL A 106 -6.32 -2.22 5.27
C VAL A 106 -6.01 -0.72 5.27
N VAL A 107 -7.03 0.07 5.58
CA VAL A 107 -7.02 1.52 5.43
C VAL A 107 -7.18 2.17 6.81
N PRO A 108 -6.13 2.84 7.32
CA PRO A 108 -6.27 3.66 8.52
C PRO A 108 -7.21 4.84 8.27
N LEU A 109 -8.12 5.10 9.23
CA LEU A 109 -9.10 6.17 9.18
C LEU A 109 -8.93 7.09 10.39
N GLY A 110 -7.73 7.67 10.49
CA GLY A 110 -7.24 8.41 11.64
C GLY A 110 -6.73 7.48 12.76
N ARG A 111 -6.70 7.98 14.00
CA ARG A 111 -5.99 7.31 15.11
C ARG A 111 -6.65 6.04 15.67
N ARG A 112 -7.97 5.87 15.52
CA ARG A 112 -8.74 4.85 16.26
C ARG A 112 -9.63 3.97 15.38
N ARG A 113 -9.54 4.09 14.06
CA ARG A 113 -10.40 3.37 13.13
C ARG A 113 -9.60 2.82 11.99
N LEU A 114 -10.05 1.69 11.51
CA LEU A 114 -9.54 1.00 10.34
C LEU A 114 -10.72 0.59 9.48
N CYS A 115 -10.51 0.55 8.17
CA CYS A 115 -11.43 -0.08 7.25
C CYS A 115 -10.67 -1.14 6.46
N ALA A 116 -11.26 -2.32 6.32
CA ALA A 116 -10.78 -3.38 5.46
C ALA A 116 -11.70 -3.45 4.24
N VAL A 117 -11.14 -3.18 3.06
CA VAL A 117 -11.91 -3.16 1.79
C VAL A 117 -11.42 -4.31 0.94
N LYS A 118 -12.32 -5.14 0.41
CA LYS A 118 -11.99 -6.31 -0.40
C LYS A 118 -11.08 -5.89 -1.56
N ARG A 119 -9.90 -6.48 -1.57
CA ARG A 119 -8.99 -6.49 -2.71
C ARG A 119 -9.34 -7.77 -3.45
N ARG A 120 -10.31 -7.74 -4.38
CA ARG A 120 -10.33 -8.81 -5.38
C ARG A 120 -8.93 -8.81 -6.06
N HIS A 121 -8.50 -9.94 -6.59
CA HIS A 121 -7.30 -10.01 -7.43
C HIS A 121 -7.68 -10.73 -8.72
N TYR A 122 -6.89 -10.56 -9.77
CA TYR A 122 -7.18 -11.13 -11.10
C TYR A 122 -7.31 -12.67 -11.09
N ASP A 123 -6.76 -13.32 -10.06
CA ASP A 123 -6.50 -14.76 -10.05
C ASP A 123 -7.67 -15.62 -9.58
N TYR A 124 -8.78 -15.02 -9.11
CA TYR A 124 -9.97 -15.79 -8.71
C TYR A 124 -11.21 -15.26 -9.43
N PRO A 125 -11.71 -15.96 -10.47
CA PRO A 125 -13.03 -15.65 -11.00
C PRO A 125 -14.05 -15.79 -9.86
N ALA A 126 -14.93 -14.79 -9.72
CA ALA A 126 -16.04 -14.87 -8.79
C ALA A 126 -16.84 -16.14 -9.12
N SER A 127 -16.96 -17.06 -8.16
CA SER A 127 -17.89 -18.18 -8.31
C SER A 127 -19.30 -17.60 -8.44
N PRO A 128 -20.15 -18.15 -9.32
CA PRO A 128 -21.57 -17.77 -9.38
C PRO A 128 -22.27 -17.91 -8.02
N ASP A 129 -21.75 -18.80 -7.16
CA ASP A 129 -22.27 -19.10 -5.83
C ASP A 129 -21.49 -18.40 -4.69
N GLU A 130 -20.62 -17.43 -5.00
CA GLU A 130 -19.91 -16.65 -3.96
C GLU A 130 -20.95 -15.86 -3.14
N PRO A 131 -21.03 -16.05 -1.81
CA PRO A 131 -21.98 -15.34 -0.97
C PRO A 131 -21.83 -13.82 -1.17
N THR A 132 -22.94 -13.09 -1.04
CA THR A 132 -22.94 -11.63 -1.17
C THR A 132 -22.27 -11.01 0.05
N GLU A 133 -20.94 -11.04 0.08
CA GLU A 133 -20.15 -10.43 1.13
C GLU A 133 -20.12 -8.91 0.96
N PRO A 134 -20.14 -8.14 2.06
CA PRO A 134 -19.96 -6.69 1.98
C PRO A 134 -18.58 -6.36 1.42
N LEU A 135 -18.52 -5.33 0.57
CA LEU A 135 -17.27 -4.89 -0.07
C LEU A 135 -16.19 -4.49 0.94
N GLY A 136 -16.58 -4.07 2.14
CA GLY A 136 -15.64 -3.83 3.22
C GLY A 136 -16.29 -3.79 4.58
N GLU A 137 -15.46 -3.73 5.59
CA GLU A 137 -15.84 -3.63 7.00
C GLU A 137 -15.02 -2.51 7.66
N THR A 138 -15.60 -1.85 8.65
CA THR A 138 -14.94 -0.82 9.45
C THR A 138 -14.86 -1.28 10.89
N LEU A 139 -13.67 -1.16 11.48
CA LEU A 139 -13.44 -1.43 12.88
C LEU A 139 -13.88 -0.23 13.72
N VAL A 140 -14.90 -0.44 14.55
CA VAL A 140 -15.49 0.58 15.43
C VAL A 140 -15.24 0.19 16.89
N GLY A 141 -14.90 1.16 17.74
CA GLY A 141 -14.65 0.92 19.18
C GLY A 141 -13.18 0.74 19.57
N GLY A 142 -12.25 0.92 18.62
CA GLY A 142 -10.80 0.82 18.87
C GLY A 142 -10.21 -0.52 18.44
N LEU A 143 -8.87 -0.62 18.49
CA LEU A 143 -8.15 -1.76 17.91
C LEU A 143 -8.31 -3.06 18.72
N ALA A 144 -8.33 -2.98 20.05
CA ALA A 144 -8.31 -4.16 20.93
C ALA A 144 -9.71 -4.62 21.39
N ALA A 145 -10.65 -3.70 21.59
CA ALA A 145 -11.99 -3.98 22.11
C ALA A 145 -13.10 -3.61 21.12
N GLY A 146 -12.73 -3.27 19.89
CA GLY A 146 -13.69 -2.90 18.85
C GLY A 146 -14.38 -4.12 18.24
N ALA A 147 -15.31 -3.84 17.32
CA ALA A 147 -15.94 -4.83 16.48
C ALA A 147 -15.92 -4.36 15.04
N TRP A 148 -15.67 -5.30 14.12
CA TRP A 148 -15.85 -5.05 12.69
C TRP A 148 -17.33 -4.92 12.37
N ARG A 149 -17.65 -3.93 11.55
CA ARG A 149 -19.01 -3.68 11.07
C ARG A 149 -18.99 -3.56 9.57
N ALA A 150 -19.93 -4.22 8.90
CA ALA A 150 -20.11 -4.10 7.46
C ALA A 150 -20.26 -2.62 7.06
N LEU A 151 -19.57 -2.24 5.98
CA LEU A 151 -19.91 -1.02 5.26
C LEU A 151 -21.31 -1.16 4.64
N PRO A 152 -21.98 -0.05 4.31
CA PRO A 152 -23.21 -0.09 3.53
C PRO A 152 -23.02 -0.89 2.23
N ASP A 153 -24.09 -1.49 1.73
CA ASP A 153 -24.03 -2.25 0.48
C ASP A 153 -23.59 -1.35 -0.69
N PRO A 154 -22.60 -1.77 -1.50
CA PRO A 154 -22.16 -0.98 -2.62
C PRO A 154 -23.19 -0.95 -3.75
N PRO A 155 -23.14 0.07 -4.63
CA PRO A 155 -24.03 0.16 -5.77
C PRO A 155 -23.82 -1.03 -6.71
N PRO A 156 -24.88 -1.57 -7.36
CA PRO A 156 -24.77 -2.74 -8.23
C PRO A 156 -23.77 -2.59 -9.37
N ASP A 157 -23.56 -1.37 -9.89
CA ASP A 157 -22.61 -1.09 -10.96
C ASP A 157 -21.14 -1.16 -10.53
N LEU A 158 -20.85 -1.04 -9.22
CA LEU A 158 -19.52 -1.27 -8.64
C LEU A 158 -19.21 -2.76 -8.47
N ILE A 159 -20.22 -3.60 -8.21
CA ILE A 159 -20.03 -5.03 -7.88
C ILE A 159 -20.24 -5.94 -9.11
N ARG A 160 -21.18 -5.62 -10.00
CA ARG A 160 -21.56 -6.52 -11.11
C ARG A 160 -20.58 -6.44 -12.26
N SER A 161 -20.01 -7.58 -12.65
CA SER A 161 -19.22 -7.70 -13.89
C SER A 161 -20.08 -7.33 -15.10
N ARG A 162 -19.54 -6.50 -16.02
CA ARG A 162 -20.20 -6.23 -17.31
C ARG A 162 -19.91 -7.46 -18.16
N ARG A 163 -20.99 -8.12 -18.59
CA ARG A 163 -21.06 -9.30 -19.47
C ARG A 163 -19.73 -9.71 -20.11
N GLY A 164 -19.25 -10.90 -19.78
CA GLY A 164 -18.31 -11.67 -20.60
C GLY A 164 -16.82 -11.37 -20.43
N ASN A 165 -16.42 -10.42 -19.58
CA ASN A 165 -14.98 -10.22 -19.30
C ASN A 165 -14.63 -10.51 -17.83
N PRO A 166 -14.08 -11.68 -17.50
CA PRO A 166 -13.63 -12.00 -16.14
C PRO A 166 -12.48 -11.10 -15.64
N SER A 167 -11.86 -10.28 -16.51
CA SER A 167 -10.72 -9.42 -16.15
C SER A 167 -11.05 -8.03 -15.59
N CYS A 168 -12.34 -7.70 -15.35
CA CYS A 168 -12.77 -6.29 -15.24
C CYS A 168 -13.33 -5.82 -13.89
N LEU A 169 -12.95 -6.44 -12.77
CA LEU A 169 -13.23 -5.89 -11.44
C LEU A 169 -11.92 -6.04 -10.69
N VAL A 170 -11.36 -4.98 -10.07
CA VAL A 170 -11.28 -4.71 -8.61
C VAL A 170 -10.83 -3.26 -8.37
N THR A 171 -11.20 -2.65 -7.21
CA THR A 171 -10.52 -1.52 -6.56
C THR A 171 -9.06 -1.34 -7.02
N ALA A 172 -8.86 -0.49 -8.03
CA ALA A 172 -7.55 -0.19 -8.59
C ALA A 172 -6.73 0.66 -7.62
N CYS A 173 -7.43 1.48 -6.84
CA CYS A 173 -6.87 2.29 -5.78
C CYS A 173 -7.93 2.78 -4.81
N TYR A 174 -7.46 3.17 -3.62
CA TYR A 174 -8.25 3.89 -2.64
C TYR A 174 -7.55 5.16 -2.18
N LEU A 175 -8.35 6.09 -1.63
CA LEU A 175 -7.88 7.27 -0.93
C LEU A 175 -8.74 7.42 0.33
N ALA A 176 -8.11 7.64 1.48
CA ALA A 176 -8.81 8.04 2.70
C ALA A 176 -8.57 9.52 2.97
N ALA A 177 -9.63 10.27 3.26
CA ALA A 177 -9.53 11.61 3.84
C ALA A 177 -10.54 11.77 4.97
N GLY A 178 -10.03 11.79 6.20
CA GLY A 178 -10.85 11.92 7.39
C GLY A 178 -11.79 10.71 7.57
N LYS A 179 -13.09 10.92 7.31
CA LYS A 179 -14.14 9.90 7.46
C LYS A 179 -14.55 9.26 6.13
N ARG A 180 -14.09 9.82 5.01
CA ARG A 180 -14.50 9.38 3.68
C ARG A 180 -13.43 8.52 3.06
N LEU A 181 -13.86 7.40 2.52
CA LEU A 181 -13.05 6.50 1.71
C LEU A 181 -13.50 6.63 0.26
N TRP A 182 -12.58 6.91 -0.65
CA TRP A 182 -12.79 6.80 -2.09
C TRP A 182 -12.22 5.48 -2.58
N VAL A 183 -12.94 4.84 -3.50
CA VAL A 183 -12.60 3.57 -4.13
C VAL A 183 -12.81 3.74 -5.64
N SER A 184 -11.75 3.56 -6.42
CA SER A 184 -11.85 3.58 -7.88
C SER A 184 -11.82 2.15 -8.41
N ALA A 185 -12.76 1.83 -9.28
CA ALA A 185 -12.81 0.55 -9.99
C ALA A 185 -12.65 0.77 -11.50
N ARG A 186 -11.86 -0.11 -12.13
CA ARG A 186 -11.59 -0.04 -13.56
C ARG A 186 -12.90 -0.10 -14.36
N ASP A 187 -13.06 0.83 -15.31
CA ASP A 187 -14.22 0.95 -16.20
C ASP A 187 -15.56 1.27 -15.49
N ARG A 188 -15.54 1.56 -14.17
CA ARG A 188 -16.74 1.92 -13.37
C ARG A 188 -16.70 3.32 -12.78
N GLY A 189 -15.51 3.91 -12.69
CA GLY A 189 -15.31 5.22 -12.09
C GLY A 189 -14.94 5.15 -10.61
N THR A 190 -15.23 6.23 -9.90
CA THR A 190 -14.86 6.41 -8.49
C THR A 190 -16.10 6.57 -7.64
N TYR A 191 -16.12 5.86 -6.51
CA TYR A 191 -17.17 5.92 -5.52
C TYR A 191 -16.59 6.36 -4.19
N SER A 192 -17.43 6.93 -3.33
CA SER A 192 -17.06 7.24 -1.96
C SER A 192 -18.09 6.71 -0.98
N VAL A 193 -17.63 6.44 0.24
CA VAL A 193 -18.46 6.03 1.35
C VAL A 193 -18.01 6.74 2.61
N ASP A 194 -18.98 7.21 3.40
CA ASP A 194 -18.70 7.67 4.76
C ASP A 194 -18.57 6.46 5.68
N THR A 195 -17.36 6.23 6.17
CA THR A 195 -17.01 5.10 7.04
C THR A 195 -17.59 5.23 8.46
N THR A 196 -18.27 6.33 8.76
CA THR A 196 -18.94 6.59 10.05
C THR A 196 -20.46 6.59 9.96
N ALA A 197 -21.00 6.74 8.75
CA ALA A 197 -22.43 6.79 8.57
C ALA A 197 -23.07 5.46 8.97
N ARG A 198 -24.23 5.54 9.63
CA ARG A 198 -25.15 4.42 9.67
C ARG A 198 -25.66 4.19 8.24
N ALA A 199 -26.06 2.97 7.90
CA ALA A 199 -26.34 2.47 6.55
C ALA A 199 -27.16 3.37 5.60
N ALA A 200 -27.86 4.40 6.10
CA ALA A 200 -28.71 5.32 5.35
C ALA A 200 -27.99 6.28 4.37
N ASP A 201 -26.75 6.73 4.65
CA ASP A 201 -26.05 7.69 3.75
C ASP A 201 -25.26 7.03 2.60
N GLY A 202 -25.27 5.70 2.55
CA GLY A 202 -24.88 4.88 1.40
C GLY A 202 -23.52 5.18 0.74
N TRP A 203 -23.31 4.53 -0.40
CA TRP A 203 -22.22 4.85 -1.31
C TRP A 203 -22.65 5.96 -2.27
N ARG A 204 -21.72 6.84 -2.62
CA ARG A 204 -21.92 7.91 -3.61
C ARG A 204 -21.00 7.68 -4.80
N LYS A 205 -21.53 7.78 -6.03
CA LYS A 205 -20.70 7.85 -7.23
C LYS A 205 -20.15 9.27 -7.41
N GLU A 206 -18.82 9.39 -7.49
CA GLU A 206 -18.11 10.67 -7.63
C GLU A 206 -17.89 11.06 -9.10
N GLY A 207 -17.87 10.07 -10.00
CA GLY A 207 -17.85 10.25 -11.44
C GLY A 207 -17.31 9.03 -12.18
N ASP A 208 -17.43 9.05 -13.51
CA ASP A 208 -16.95 7.99 -14.41
C ASP A 208 -15.43 8.03 -14.65
N TRP A 209 -14.68 8.69 -13.77
CA TRP A 209 -13.23 8.79 -13.78
C TRP A 209 -12.62 7.93 -12.66
N GLN A 210 -11.36 7.53 -12.82
CA GLN A 210 -10.60 6.79 -11.82
C GLN A 210 -9.54 7.69 -11.19
N LEU A 211 -9.27 7.52 -9.90
CA LEU A 211 -8.11 8.14 -9.26
C LEU A 211 -6.84 7.71 -10.03
N PRO A 212 -5.89 8.63 -10.28
CA PRO A 212 -4.74 8.37 -11.13
C PRO A 212 -3.61 7.61 -10.42
N PHE A 213 -3.96 6.69 -9.51
CA PHE A 213 -3.05 5.99 -8.62
C PHE A 213 -3.20 4.48 -8.71
N GLN A 214 -2.11 3.77 -8.46
CA GLN A 214 -2.08 2.34 -8.20
C GLN A 214 -2.18 2.11 -6.69
N CYS A 215 -3.08 1.21 -6.27
CA CYS A 215 -3.30 0.75 -4.90
C CYS A 215 -3.74 1.84 -3.91
N ARG A 216 -2.95 2.90 -3.69
CA ARG A 216 -3.18 3.88 -2.63
C ARG A 216 -2.81 5.30 -3.05
N GLY A 217 -3.70 6.25 -2.75
CA GLY A 217 -3.41 7.68 -2.67
C GLY A 217 -3.17 8.12 -1.23
N LEU A 218 -2.25 9.07 -1.03
CA LEU A 218 -1.88 9.66 0.25
C LEU A 218 -2.14 11.16 0.24
N LEU A 219 -2.68 11.71 1.31
CA LEU A 219 -2.72 13.16 1.50
C LEU A 219 -1.46 13.61 2.25
N ALA A 220 -0.84 14.69 1.76
CA ALA A 220 0.27 15.38 2.44
C ALA A 220 -0.11 16.86 2.62
N PRO A 221 -1.02 17.17 3.56
CA PRO A 221 -1.58 18.51 3.72
C PRO A 221 -0.54 19.56 4.12
N ASP A 222 0.54 19.15 4.80
CA ASP A 222 1.69 19.95 5.16
C ASP A 222 2.53 20.39 3.95
N LEU A 223 2.56 19.59 2.88
CA LEU A 223 3.16 20.00 1.60
C LEU A 223 2.25 20.94 0.80
N ALA A 224 1.02 20.50 0.57
CA ALA A 224 0.06 21.23 -0.25
C ALA A 224 -1.37 20.78 0.05
N PRO A 225 -2.22 21.66 0.62
CA PRO A 225 -3.62 21.34 0.89
C PRO A 225 -4.37 20.91 -0.37
N GLY A 226 -5.06 19.77 -0.28
CA GLY A 226 -5.89 19.22 -1.36
C GLY A 226 -5.12 18.50 -2.46
N LEU A 227 -3.80 18.34 -2.36
CA LEU A 227 -3.06 17.41 -3.21
C LEU A 227 -3.03 16.01 -2.61
N CYS A 228 -3.29 15.03 -3.46
CA CYS A 228 -3.09 13.62 -3.17
C CYS A 228 -1.89 13.11 -3.98
N PHE A 229 -1.04 12.31 -3.35
CA PHE A 229 0.16 11.72 -3.91
C PHE A 229 -0.03 10.20 -4.07
N GLY A 230 0.50 9.63 -5.13
CA GLY A 230 0.45 8.20 -5.36
C GLY A 230 1.33 7.79 -6.53
N LEU A 231 1.37 6.49 -6.81
CA LEU A 231 2.14 5.95 -7.93
C LEU A 231 1.23 5.82 -9.14
N CYS A 232 1.66 6.34 -10.29
CA CYS A 232 0.87 6.25 -11.52
C CYS A 232 0.70 4.79 -11.96
N PRO A 233 -0.53 4.30 -12.27
CA PRO A 233 -0.75 2.89 -12.66
C PRO A 233 0.07 2.39 -13.85
N ARG A 234 0.35 3.28 -14.82
CA ARG A 234 1.04 2.90 -16.06
C ARG A 234 2.55 3.03 -15.97
N THR A 235 3.02 4.11 -15.36
CA THR A 235 4.45 4.45 -15.35
C THR A 235 5.12 4.16 -14.02
N THR A 236 4.34 3.91 -12.95
CA THR A 236 4.79 3.69 -11.56
C THR A 236 5.62 4.82 -10.96
N ARG A 237 5.72 5.97 -11.64
CA ARG A 237 6.33 7.18 -11.12
C ARG A 237 5.42 7.81 -10.07
N LEU A 238 6.02 8.50 -9.10
CA LEU A 238 5.30 9.34 -8.16
C LEU A 238 4.60 10.47 -8.92
N CYS A 239 3.34 10.70 -8.60
CA CYS A 239 2.56 11.82 -9.11
C CYS A 239 1.69 12.41 -8.00
N ALA A 240 1.23 13.66 -8.23
CA ALA A 240 0.27 14.32 -7.36
C ALA A 240 -0.90 14.88 -8.17
N CYS A 241 -2.13 14.70 -7.69
CA CYS A 241 -3.35 15.23 -8.29
C CYS A 241 -4.13 16.12 -7.31
N ASP A 242 -4.93 17.04 -7.85
CA ASP A 242 -5.78 17.96 -7.08
C ASP A 242 -7.15 17.33 -6.87
N VAL A 243 -7.34 16.63 -5.74
CA VAL A 243 -8.56 15.85 -5.44
C VAL A 243 -9.77 16.72 -5.08
N ARG A 244 -9.60 18.04 -5.02
CA ARG A 244 -10.71 19.00 -4.85
C ARG A 244 -11.44 19.29 -6.17
N ARG A 245 -10.87 18.85 -7.30
CA ARG A 245 -11.47 18.98 -8.63
C ARG A 245 -11.97 17.62 -9.10
N SER A 246 -13.00 17.63 -9.93
CA SER A 246 -13.61 16.41 -10.50
C SER A 246 -13.70 16.57 -12.03
N PRO A 247 -13.04 15.70 -12.83
CA PRO A 247 -12.07 14.67 -12.41
C PRO A 247 -10.80 15.29 -11.78
N PRO A 248 -10.08 14.59 -10.88
CA PRO A 248 -8.84 15.09 -10.27
C PRO A 248 -7.72 15.23 -11.31
N PRO A 249 -7.29 16.45 -11.69
CA PRO A 249 -6.20 16.60 -12.65
C PRO A 249 -4.86 16.28 -11.98
N VAL A 250 -4.01 15.53 -12.68
CA VAL A 250 -2.60 15.36 -12.29
C VAL A 250 -1.89 16.71 -12.46
N ARG A 251 -1.34 17.23 -11.36
CA ARG A 251 -0.64 18.52 -11.32
C ARG A 251 0.87 18.36 -11.44
N TYR A 252 1.39 17.26 -10.90
CA TYR A 252 2.80 16.96 -10.85
C TYR A 252 3.04 15.49 -11.14
N ALA A 253 4.12 15.20 -11.84
CA ALA A 253 4.64 13.86 -12.02
C ALA A 253 6.17 13.95 -12.11
N TRP A 254 6.86 13.06 -11.40
CA TRP A 254 8.31 13.11 -11.29
C TRP A 254 8.92 11.90 -12.01
N ASP A 255 9.35 12.09 -13.26
CA ASP A 255 9.86 10.99 -14.09
C ASP A 255 11.10 10.31 -13.53
N ASP A 256 11.94 11.04 -12.81
CA ASP A 256 13.13 10.50 -12.11
C ASP A 256 12.80 9.48 -11.02
N THR A 257 11.52 9.38 -10.62
CA THR A 257 11.04 8.38 -9.65
C THR A 257 10.53 7.10 -10.32
N ARG A 258 10.55 7.04 -11.66
CA ARG A 258 10.27 5.80 -12.38
C ARG A 258 11.35 4.77 -11.98
N PRO A 259 10.98 3.51 -11.71
CA PRO A 259 11.96 2.48 -11.40
C PRO A 259 12.93 2.32 -12.57
N CYS A 260 14.20 2.61 -12.32
CA CYS A 260 15.33 2.34 -13.20
C CYS A 260 16.36 1.51 -12.44
N TRP A 261 16.64 0.29 -12.90
CA TRP A 261 17.53 -0.64 -12.22
C TRP A 261 19.00 -0.30 -12.56
N PRO A 262 19.98 -0.51 -11.66
CA PRO A 262 21.36 -0.17 -11.88
C PRO A 262 21.89 -1.17 -12.90
N THR A 263 22.71 -0.70 -13.83
CA THR A 263 23.37 -1.55 -14.82
C THR A 263 24.25 -2.62 -14.17
N SER A 264 24.69 -2.43 -12.92
CA SER A 264 25.46 -3.43 -12.17
C SER A 264 24.64 -4.61 -11.66
N LEU A 265 23.30 -4.56 -11.65
CA LEU A 265 22.46 -5.75 -11.47
C LEU A 265 22.29 -6.53 -12.78
N SER A 266 22.40 -5.85 -13.92
CA SER A 266 22.52 -6.48 -15.23
C SER A 266 24.01 -6.68 -15.54
N GLN A 267 24.71 -7.50 -14.76
CA GLN A 267 26.06 -7.92 -15.16
C GLN A 267 25.98 -8.55 -16.55
N GLU A 268 26.76 -7.99 -17.48
CA GLU A 268 27.09 -8.48 -18.83
C GLU A 268 26.12 -9.53 -19.41
N ASN A 269 24.89 -9.11 -19.73
CA ASN A 269 23.90 -9.86 -20.52
C ASN A 269 23.28 -11.13 -19.90
N ILE A 270 23.44 -11.41 -18.60
CA ILE A 270 22.92 -12.67 -18.02
C ILE A 270 21.64 -12.47 -17.18
N ALA A 271 21.50 -11.35 -16.44
CA ALA A 271 20.37 -11.19 -15.52
C ALA A 271 19.24 -10.27 -16.04
N THR A 272 18.01 -10.80 -16.16
CA THR A 272 16.78 -10.01 -16.41
C THR A 272 16.17 -9.55 -15.09
N VAL A 273 15.92 -8.24 -14.94
CA VAL A 273 15.27 -7.66 -13.76
C VAL A 273 13.83 -7.30 -14.09
N ALA A 274 12.88 -7.96 -13.43
CA ALA A 274 11.45 -7.72 -13.60
C ALA A 274 10.83 -7.11 -12.34
N ARG A 275 9.94 -6.13 -12.54
CA ARG A 275 9.13 -5.55 -11.46
C ARG A 275 7.95 -6.46 -11.18
N LEU A 276 7.71 -6.78 -9.91
CA LEU A 276 6.47 -7.42 -9.50
C LEU A 276 5.32 -6.39 -9.40
N PRO A 277 4.05 -6.82 -9.56
CA PRO A 277 2.93 -5.90 -9.80
C PRO A 277 2.73 -4.89 -8.67
N ASP A 278 2.94 -5.32 -7.42
CA ASP A 278 2.67 -4.51 -6.24
C ASP A 278 3.82 -3.55 -5.92
N SER A 279 3.45 -2.31 -5.63
CA SER A 279 4.34 -1.27 -5.12
C SER A 279 3.67 -0.54 -3.97
N SER A 280 4.46 0.00 -3.07
CA SER A 280 3.96 0.72 -1.90
C SER A 280 4.62 2.08 -1.79
N LEU A 281 3.86 3.03 -1.28
CA LEU A 281 4.27 4.41 -1.06
C LEU A 281 4.02 4.74 0.41
N ALA A 282 5.03 5.30 1.07
CA ALA A 282 4.94 5.81 2.42
C ALA A 282 5.34 7.28 2.46
N TYR A 283 4.61 8.08 3.23
CA TYR A 283 4.94 9.47 3.51
C TYR A 283 5.59 9.61 4.90
N LEU A 284 6.79 10.18 4.99
CA LEU A 284 7.53 10.24 6.26
C LEU A 284 7.38 11.61 6.95
N GLY A 285 6.51 12.47 6.41
CA GLY A 285 6.37 13.88 6.81
C GLY A 285 7.39 14.79 6.14
N ASP A 286 7.17 16.10 6.24
CA ASP A 286 8.10 17.14 5.76
C ASP A 286 8.47 16.99 4.27
N GLY A 287 7.57 16.44 3.47
CA GLY A 287 7.78 16.20 2.04
C GLY A 287 8.67 15.02 1.69
N GLU A 288 8.96 14.13 2.64
CA GLU A 288 9.74 12.92 2.41
C GLU A 288 8.81 11.76 2.07
N PHE A 289 9.07 11.11 0.94
CA PHE A 289 8.37 9.91 0.52
C PHE A 289 9.36 8.76 0.42
N CYS A 290 8.90 7.55 0.73
CA CYS A 290 9.61 6.32 0.43
C CYS A 290 8.75 5.46 -0.49
N ILE A 291 9.31 5.12 -1.65
CA ILE A 291 8.69 4.22 -2.62
C ILE A 291 9.38 2.87 -2.49
N ALA A 292 8.58 1.80 -2.43
CA ALA A 292 9.06 0.44 -2.30
C ALA A 292 8.51 -0.43 -3.43
N TRP A 293 9.41 -1.11 -4.12
CA TRP A 293 9.10 -2.13 -5.11
C TRP A 293 9.76 -3.44 -4.73
N THR A 294 9.10 -4.55 -5.05
CA THR A 294 9.79 -5.83 -5.11
C THR A 294 10.20 -6.10 -6.55
N ILE A 295 11.45 -6.52 -6.73
CA ILE A 295 11.99 -6.94 -8.01
C ILE A 295 12.32 -8.42 -7.96
N ALA A 296 12.12 -9.08 -9.10
CA ALA A 296 12.64 -10.39 -9.40
C ALA A 296 13.89 -10.22 -10.25
N ILE A 297 14.94 -10.94 -9.89
CA ILE A 297 16.19 -11.07 -10.60
C ILE A 297 16.23 -12.51 -11.10
N SER A 298 16.44 -12.68 -12.39
CA SER A 298 16.46 -13.99 -13.03
C SER A 298 17.77 -14.15 -13.78
N GLU A 299 18.43 -15.30 -13.66
CA GLU A 299 19.67 -15.64 -14.40
C GLU A 299 19.39 -16.07 -15.85
N ASP A 300 18.13 -16.43 -16.14
CA ASP A 300 17.59 -16.67 -17.46
C ASP A 300 16.15 -16.12 -17.56
N ASN A 301 15.56 -16.07 -18.75
CA ASN A 301 14.18 -15.58 -18.90
C ASN A 301 13.10 -16.50 -18.30
N SER A 302 13.46 -17.60 -17.63
CA SER A 302 12.54 -18.64 -17.16
C SER A 302 12.50 -18.80 -15.64
N THR A 303 13.57 -18.50 -14.92
CA THR A 303 13.70 -18.84 -13.49
C THR A 303 14.12 -17.64 -12.66
N ILE A 304 13.29 -17.28 -11.67
CA ILE A 304 13.61 -16.21 -10.73
C ILE A 304 14.63 -16.77 -9.74
N SER A 305 15.90 -16.37 -9.90
CA SER A 305 17.00 -16.77 -9.01
C SER A 305 16.92 -16.06 -7.66
N GLN A 306 16.49 -14.80 -7.66
CA GLN A 306 16.47 -13.97 -6.46
C GLN A 306 15.36 -12.93 -6.50
N ARG A 307 14.90 -12.49 -5.33
CA ARG A 307 14.07 -11.29 -5.19
C ARG A 307 14.74 -10.27 -4.28
N ALA A 308 14.48 -9.01 -4.55
CA ALA A 308 15.00 -7.90 -3.77
C ALA A 308 13.93 -6.83 -3.54
N LEU A 309 14.06 -6.12 -2.42
CA LEU A 309 13.32 -4.91 -2.11
C LEU A 309 14.13 -3.71 -2.59
N TRP A 310 13.56 -2.97 -3.53
CA TRP A 310 14.05 -1.67 -3.95
C TRP A 310 13.35 -0.57 -3.18
N LEU A 311 14.12 0.23 -2.44
CA LEU A 311 13.62 1.43 -1.77
C LEU A 311 14.17 2.68 -2.46
N MET A 312 13.31 3.64 -2.72
CA MET A 312 13.68 4.98 -3.14
C MET A 312 13.15 6.01 -2.14
N GLY A 313 14.03 6.83 -1.58
CA GLY A 313 13.63 8.04 -0.85
C GLY A 313 13.55 9.21 -1.81
N VAL A 314 12.48 9.99 -1.72
CA VAL A 314 12.21 11.18 -2.54
C VAL A 314 11.91 12.35 -1.62
N LYS A 315 12.65 13.46 -1.76
CA LYS A 315 12.37 14.70 -1.04
C LYS A 315 11.69 15.69 -1.97
N ILE A 316 10.45 16.04 -1.67
CA ILE A 316 9.70 17.10 -2.33
C ILE A 316 9.67 18.31 -1.42
N VAL A 317 9.90 19.49 -1.97
CA VAL A 317 9.87 20.75 -1.22
C VAL A 317 9.02 21.79 -1.93
N LYS A 318 8.57 22.76 -1.13
CA LYS A 318 7.84 23.92 -1.58
C LYS A 318 8.53 25.17 -1.02
N ASN A 319 9.08 26.02 -1.90
CA ASN A 319 9.90 27.15 -1.48
C ASN A 319 9.09 28.31 -0.88
N SER A 320 7.82 28.42 -1.25
CA SER A 320 6.86 29.40 -0.72
C SER A 320 5.43 28.90 -0.93
N PRO A 321 4.41 29.43 -0.23
CA PRO A 321 3.03 28.97 -0.36
C PRO A 321 2.46 28.99 -1.79
N SER A 322 2.95 29.89 -2.65
CA SER A 322 2.55 30.02 -4.06
C SER A 322 3.49 29.29 -5.03
N ALA A 323 4.67 28.85 -4.59
CA ALA A 323 5.63 28.17 -5.45
C ALA A 323 5.16 26.78 -5.89
N PRO A 324 5.54 26.32 -7.09
CA PRO A 324 5.33 24.95 -7.50
C PRO A 324 6.13 23.98 -6.63
N LEU A 325 5.63 22.74 -6.51
CA LEU A 325 6.38 21.67 -5.86
C LEU A 325 7.59 21.28 -6.73
N ARG A 326 8.74 21.09 -6.08
CA ARG A 326 9.95 20.59 -6.74
C ARG A 326 10.51 19.39 -6.00
N MET A 327 11.04 18.44 -6.75
CA MET A 327 11.86 17.37 -6.18
C MET A 327 13.25 17.94 -5.90
N LEU A 328 13.68 17.88 -4.64
CA LEU A 328 15.00 18.35 -4.23
C LEU A 328 16.08 17.32 -4.53
N HIS A 329 15.79 16.05 -4.21
CA HIS A 329 16.64 14.91 -4.52
C HIS A 329 15.86 13.60 -4.39
N HIS A 330 16.42 12.55 -4.96
CA HIS A 330 16.01 11.17 -4.76
C HIS A 330 17.25 10.28 -4.62
N LYS A 331 17.12 9.18 -3.85
CA LYS A 331 18.17 8.16 -3.69
C LYS A 331 17.55 6.80 -3.54
N SER A 332 18.24 5.77 -4.00
CA SER A 332 17.80 4.38 -3.90
C SER A 332 18.74 3.51 -3.06
N CYS A 333 18.18 2.44 -2.50
CA CYS A 333 18.93 1.30 -2.00
C CYS A 333 18.20 -0.01 -2.27
N ILE A 334 18.94 -1.11 -2.27
CA ILE A 334 18.41 -2.43 -2.60
C ILE A 334 18.74 -3.38 -1.45
N TYR A 335 17.74 -4.16 -1.05
CA TYR A 335 17.88 -5.20 -0.05
C TYR A 335 17.53 -6.55 -0.65
N GLU A 336 18.41 -7.52 -0.51
CA GLU A 336 18.14 -8.93 -0.77
C GLU A 336 16.98 -9.39 0.14
N LEU A 337 15.96 -10.01 -0.47
CA LEU A 337 14.90 -10.68 0.27
C LEU A 337 15.29 -12.13 0.59
N PRO A 338 14.75 -12.72 1.67
CA PRO A 338 14.93 -14.14 1.95
C PRO A 338 14.50 -15.01 0.75
N GLY A 339 15.16 -16.14 0.50
CA GLY A 339 15.07 -16.87 -0.78
C GLY A 339 13.66 -17.30 -1.22
N ARG A 340 12.71 -17.45 -0.29
CA ARG A 340 11.30 -17.80 -0.60
C ARG A 340 10.33 -16.62 -0.49
N ALA A 341 10.83 -15.41 -0.27
CA ALA A 341 9.99 -14.23 -0.17
C ALA A 341 9.24 -13.97 -1.49
N LEU A 342 7.94 -13.74 -1.40
CA LEU A 342 7.09 -13.46 -2.55
C LEU A 342 7.03 -11.97 -2.82
N MET A 343 6.78 -11.16 -1.78
CA MET A 343 6.54 -9.72 -1.89
C MET A 343 7.00 -8.96 -0.65
N ALA A 344 7.34 -7.68 -0.82
CA ALA A 344 7.66 -6.77 0.27
C ALA A 344 6.88 -5.45 0.16
N TYR A 345 6.39 -4.95 1.29
CA TYR A 345 5.53 -3.77 1.38
C TYR A 345 6.04 -2.81 2.44
N ALA A 346 6.31 -1.56 2.05
CA ALA A 346 6.58 -0.47 2.98
C ALA A 346 5.28 0.07 3.57
N LEU A 347 5.26 0.24 4.89
CA LEU A 347 4.09 0.69 5.62
C LEU A 347 4.19 2.16 6.00
N HIS A 348 3.04 2.80 6.12
CA HIS A 348 2.88 4.21 6.45
C HIS A 348 1.88 4.39 7.58
N ALA A 349 2.20 5.30 8.51
CA ALA A 349 1.29 5.74 9.56
C ALA A 349 0.64 7.06 9.14
N ASP A 350 -0.69 7.12 9.13
CA ASP A 350 -1.46 8.31 8.73
C ASP A 350 -1.44 9.46 9.73
#